data_AF-A0A382QAV6-F1
#
_entry.id   AF-A0A382QAV6-F1
#
_cell.length_a   1.000
_cell.length_b   1.000
_cell.length_c   1.000
_cell.angle_alpha   90.00
_cell.angle_beta   90.00
_cell.angle_gamma   90.00
#
_symmetry.space_group_name_H-M   'P 1'
#
loop_
_entity.id
_entity.type
_entity.pdbx_description
1 polymer ?
#
loop_
_entity_poly.entity_id
_entity_poly.type
_entity_poly.pdbx_seq_one_letter_code
_entity_poly.pdbx_strand_id
1 'polypeptide(L)' 'MFKTRLSKILTAIFVFAAIMGPGPGLYLINPSPEDTTTATFLGMPVLFAWAVFWFFVQAGVVLVAYCKLWTKQNDLDT' A
#
# COMPACT_ATOMS: atom_id res chain seq x y z
N MET A 1 15.08 -19.96 6.49
CA MET A 1 15.11 -18.63 7.14
C MET A 1 14.76 -17.46 6.23
N PHE A 2 15.34 -17.35 5.02
CA PHE A 2 15.09 -16.19 4.13
C PHE A 2 13.63 -16.01 3.70
N LYS A 3 12.92 -17.08 3.29
CA LYS A 3 11.48 -17.01 2.94
C LYS A 3 10.63 -16.48 4.10
N THR A 4 10.90 -16.90 5.33
CA THR A 4 10.15 -16.48 6.53
C THR A 4 10.39 -15.01 6.87
N ARG A 5 11.64 -14.53 6.73
CA ARG A 5 11.95 -13.10 6.91
C ARG A 5 11.31 -12.26 5.81
N LEU A 6 11.42 -12.68 4.55
CA LEU A 6 10.81 -11.99 3.41
C LEU A 6 9.29 -11.91 3.56
N SER A 7 8.63 -13.01 3.92
CA SER A 7 7.19 -13.03 4.16
C SER A 7 6.77 -12.05 5.26
N LYS A 8 7.49 -12.02 6.40
CA LYS A 8 7.22 -11.05 7.48
C LYS A 8 7.38 -9.60 7.01
N ILE A 9 8.41 -9.30 6.24
CA ILE A 9 8.65 -7.95 5.68
C ILE A 9 7.53 -7.56 4.73
N LEU A 10 7.15 -8.45 3.81
CA LEU A 10 6.06 -8.21 2.85
C LEU A 10 4.73 -7.99 3.57
N THR A 11 4.42 -8.78 4.60
CA THR A 11 3.23 -8.58 5.44
C THR A 11 3.26 -7.22 6.14
N ALA A 12 4.40 -6.83 6.73
CA ALA A 12 4.53 -5.54 7.40
C ALA A 12 4.30 -4.37 6.42
N ILE A 13 4.89 -4.43 5.23
CA ILE A 13 4.69 -3.42 4.18
C ILE A 13 3.23 -3.37 3.73
N PHE A 14 2.59 -4.52 3.54
CA PHE A 14 1.19 -4.60 3.12
C PHE A 14 0.25 -3.97 4.15
N VAL A 15 0.41 -4.33 5.43
CA VAL A 15 -0.40 -3.77 6.53
C VAL A 15 -0.17 -2.27 6.65
N PHE A 16 1.08 -1.82 6.58
CA PHE A 16 1.39 -0.40 6.58
C PHE A 16 0.70 0.33 5.43
N ALA A 17 0.80 -0.17 4.20
CA ALA A 17 0.13 0.39 3.04
C ALA A 17 -1.41 0.43 3.21
N ALA A 18 -1.99 -0.62 3.80
CA ALA A 18 -3.42 -0.70 4.05
C ALA A 18 -3.92 0.34 5.07
N ILE A 19 -3.08 0.74 6.03
CA ILE A 19 -3.41 1.81 6.98
C ILE A 19 -3.22 3.18 6.33
N MET A 20 -2.15 3.35 5.56
CA MET A 20 -1.79 4.64 4.95
C MET A 20 -2.78 5.11 3.87
N GLY A 21 -3.45 4.19 3.17
CA GLY A 21 -4.45 4.52 2.16
C GLY A 21 -5.65 5.32 2.71
N PRO A 22 -6.50 4.72 3.57
CA PRO A 22 -7.73 5.35 4.04
C PRO A 22 -7.53 6.39 5.15
N GLY A 23 -6.50 6.26 6.01
CA GLY A 23 -6.36 7.13 7.18
C GLY A 23 -5.63 8.45 6.89
N PRO A 24 -4.30 8.43 6.73
CA PRO A 24 -3.48 9.63 6.54
C PRO A 24 -3.80 10.44 5.28
N GLY A 25 -4.29 9.79 4.22
CA GLY A 25 -4.58 10.45 2.94
C GLY A 25 -5.55 11.61 3.07
N LEU A 26 -6.54 11.50 3.97
CA LEU A 26 -7.55 12.53 4.21
C LEU A 26 -6.95 13.85 4.70
N TYR A 27 -5.87 13.79 5.47
CA TYR A 27 -5.18 14.99 5.98
C TYR A 27 -4.38 15.73 4.91
N LEU A 28 -4.09 15.11 3.76
CA LEU A 28 -3.40 15.78 2.64
C LEU A 28 -4.26 16.87 1.99
N ILE A 29 -5.58 16.78 2.14
CA ILE A 29 -6.53 17.71 1.51
C ILE A 29 -7.40 18.44 2.50
N ASN A 30 -7.51 17.91 3.72
CA ASN A 30 -8.23 18.53 4.82
C ASN A 30 -7.33 18.52 6.08
N PRO A 31 -6.30 19.39 6.11
CA PRO A 31 -5.33 19.41 7.21
C PRO A 31 -5.93 19.90 8.54
N SER A 32 -7.05 20.63 8.50
CA SER A 32 -7.75 21.13 9.68
C SER A 32 -9.27 21.00 9.47
N PRO A 33 -9.99 20.25 10.32
CA PRO A 33 -11.44 20.12 10.21
C PRO A 33 -12.20 21.44 10.47
N GLU A 34 -11.51 22.47 10.98
CA GLU A 34 -12.09 23.80 11.25
C GLU A 34 -11.93 24.77 10.05
N ASP A 35 -11.02 24.47 9.11
CA ASP A 35 -10.75 25.30 7.95
C ASP A 35 -11.63 24.90 6.75
N THR A 36 -12.87 25.38 6.76
CA THR A 36 -13.87 25.17 5.68
C THR A 36 -13.48 25.73 4.31
N THR A 37 -12.37 26.48 4.21
CA THR A 37 -11.93 27.19 2.99
C THR A 37 -11.02 26.39 2.07
N THR A 38 -10.55 25.20 2.43
CA THR A 38 -9.54 24.48 1.63
C THR A 38 -10.18 23.46 0.68
N ALA A 39 -11.21 23.86 -0.08
CA ALA A 39 -11.60 23.15 -1.29
C ALA A 39 -10.59 23.46 -2.41
N THR A 40 -9.32 23.08 -2.19
CA THR A 40 -8.30 23.19 -3.22
C THR A 40 -8.74 22.29 -4.38
N PHE A 41 -8.89 22.85 -5.59
CA PHE A 41 -9.26 22.10 -6.79
C PHE A 41 -8.43 20.82 -7.00
N LEU A 42 -7.18 20.83 -6.53
CA LEU A 42 -6.25 19.69 -6.56
C LEU A 42 -6.44 18.66 -5.45
N GLY A 43 -7.31 18.89 -4.46
CA GLY A 43 -7.52 17.97 -3.34
C GLY A 43 -7.95 16.59 -3.81
N MET A 44 -9.06 16.50 -4.56
CA MET A 44 -9.53 15.21 -5.08
C MET A 44 -8.48 14.48 -5.94
N PRO A 45 -7.80 15.14 -6.90
CA PRO A 45 -6.66 14.54 -7.60
C PRO A 45 -5.54 14.03 -6.69
N VAL A 46 -5.14 14.79 -5.67
CA VAL A 46 -4.09 14.41 -4.72
C VAL A 46 -4.50 13.20 -3.89
N LEU A 47 -5.74 13.17 -3.39
CA LEU A 47 -6.30 11.99 -2.71
C LEU A 47 -6.27 10.76 -3.60
N PHE A 48 -6.66 10.93 -4.86
CA PHE A 48 -6.70 9.81 -5.80
C PHE A 48 -5.29 9.30 -6.09
N ALA A 49 -4.34 10.19 -6.36
CA ALA A 49 -2.93 9.83 -6.55
C ALA A 49 -2.36 9.11 -5.33
N TRP A 50 -2.70 9.57 -4.12
CA TRP A 50 -2.30 8.93 -2.87
C TRP A 50 -2.87 7.52 -2.73
N ALA A 51 -4.18 7.35 -2.93
CA ALA A 51 -4.83 6.05 -2.85
C ALA A 51 -4.25 5.07 -3.89
N VAL A 52 -4.09 5.54 -5.14
CA VAL A 52 -3.51 4.75 -6.24
C VAL A 52 -2.08 4.33 -5.91
N PHE A 53 -1.26 5.23 -5.36
CA PHE A 53 0.10 4.91 -4.93
C PHE A 53 0.12 3.75 -3.92
N TRP A 54 -0.71 3.79 -2.88
CA TRP A 54 -0.76 2.71 -1.89
C TRP A 54 -1.31 1.39 -2.46
N PHE A 55 -2.26 1.46 -3.40
CA PHE A 55 -2.70 0.30 -4.17
C PHE A 55 -1.55 -0.33 -4.97
N PHE A 56 -0.71 0.48 -5.62
CA PHE A 56 0.47 -0.01 -6.34
C PHE A 56 1.47 -0.69 -5.41
N VAL A 57 1.69 -0.13 -4.21
CA VAL A 57 2.55 -0.77 -3.19
C VAL A 57 2.00 -2.16 -2.81
N GLN A 58 0.70 -2.26 -2.55
CA GLN A 58 0.04 -3.54 -2.25
C GLN A 58 0.15 -4.53 -3.40
N ALA A 59 -0.14 -4.10 -4.63
CA ALA A 59 0.00 -4.93 -5.82
C ALA A 59 1.44 -5.42 -6.02
N GLY A 60 2.43 -4.54 -5.78
CA GLY A 60 3.85 -4.89 -5.80
C GLY A 60 4.21 -5.95 -4.76
N VAL A 61 3.69 -5.85 -3.54
CA VAL A 61 3.86 -6.88 -2.50
C VAL A 61 3.31 -8.23 -2.96
N VAL A 62 2.09 -8.25 -3.53
CA VAL A 62 1.46 -9.48 -4.04
C VAL A 62 2.27 -10.09 -5.19
N LEU A 63 2.74 -9.27 -6.14
CA LEU A 63 3.58 -9.74 -7.25
C LEU A 63 4.90 -10.33 -6.75
N VAL A 64 5.56 -9.69 -5.78
CA VAL A 64 6.81 -10.22 -5.19
C VAL A 64 6.53 -11.53 -4.44
N ALA A 65 5.44 -11.60 -3.68
CA ALA A 65 5.04 -12.83 -2.98
C ALA A 65 4.78 -13.96 -3.97
N TYR A 66 4.05 -13.70 -5.05
CA TYR A 66 3.80 -14.66 -6.13
C TYR A 66 5.13 -15.18 -6.69
N CYS A 67 5.98 -14.29 -7.22
CA CYS A 67 7.20 -14.67 -7.93
C CYS A 67 8.27 -15.33 -7.03
N LYS A 68 8.37 -14.95 -5.75
CA LYS A 68 9.49 -15.37 -4.87
C LYS A 68 9.11 -16.39 -3.80
N LEU A 69 7.86 -16.41 -3.35
CA LEU A 69 7.39 -17.34 -2.32
C LEU A 69 6.59 -18.49 -2.91
N TRP A 70 5.62 -18.18 -3.79
CA TRP A 70 4.67 -19.14 -4.32
C TRP A 70 5.20 -19.94 -5.53
N THR A 71 5.81 -19.29 -6.52
CA THR A 71 6.29 -20.01 -7.73
C THR A 71 7.39 -21.03 -7.41
N LYS A 72 8.25 -20.76 -6.41
CA LYS A 72 9.29 -21.71 -5.96
C LYS A 72 8.79 -22.89 -5.13
N GLN A 73 7.50 -22.96 -4.80
CA GLN A 73 6.94 -24.10 -4.05
C GLN A 73 6.62 -25.27 -5.00
N ASN A 74 6.38 -25.00 -6.28
CA ASN A 74 5.92 -26.00 -7.26
C ASN A 74 7.05 -26.79 -7.94
N ASP A 75 8.33 -26.44 -7.71
CA ASP A 75 9.49 -27.11 -8.33
C ASP A 75 10.07 -28.27 -7.50
N LEU A 76 9.43 -28.65 -6.39
CA LEU A 76 9.90 -29.73 -5.49
C LEU A 76 8.94 -30.94 -5.41
N ASP A 77 7.88 -30.96 -6.23
CA ASP A 77 6.89 -32.06 -6.32
C ASP A 77 6.98 -32.83 -7.67
N THR A 78 8.16 -32.84 -8.30
CA THR A 78 8.55 -33.76 -9.39
C THR A 78 9.94 -34.31 -9.10
#